data_AF-A0A6B2KTD3-F1
#
_entry.id   AF-A0A6B2KTD3-F1
#
_cell.length_a   1.000
_cell.length_b   1.000
_cell.length_c   1.000
_cell.angle_alpha   90.00
_cell.angle_beta   90.00
_cell.angle_gamma   90.00
#
_symmetry.space_group_name_H-M   'P 1'
#
loop_
_entity.id
_entity.type
_entity.pdbx_description
1 polymer ?
#
loop_
_entity_poly.entity_id
_entity_poly.type
_entity_poly.pdbx_seq_one_letter_code
_entity_poly.pdbx_strand_id
1 'polypeptide(L)'
;MRVKRQGGLTLIELMVALAIGLVLLLAATELLVQLTGQQGRDRRAAALRAMGDAAMSTMAMDLRRAGYAGGGNAADFGQIRIGDDGHCVLFAYAAPPGEADDGRLWRGFRLKTENGTGRVQSLAVPRDSWRCDAPAADWQDLTLPSAGSVDALTFHRVGERGVDIRLLIRADGLPAAQFEATVSPRNRPAITEESR
;
A
#
# COMPACT_ATOMS: atom_id res chain seq x y z
N MET A 1 69.46 -27.62 17.17
CA MET A 1 68.02 -27.33 16.95
C MET A 1 67.28 -27.66 18.25
N ARG A 2 66.90 -26.67 19.05
CA ARG A 2 66.33 -26.89 20.40
C ARG A 2 64.81 -26.97 20.26
N VAL A 3 64.26 -28.18 20.34
CA VAL A 3 62.80 -28.39 20.34
C VAL A 3 62.26 -27.86 21.66
N LYS A 4 61.50 -26.75 21.63
CA LYS A 4 60.74 -26.26 22.78
C LYS A 4 59.66 -27.29 23.09
N ARG A 5 59.66 -27.84 24.31
CA ARG A 5 58.57 -28.69 24.80
C ARG A 5 57.31 -27.83 24.94
N GLN A 6 56.22 -28.22 24.28
CA GLN A 6 54.90 -27.61 24.50
C GLN A 6 54.44 -27.95 25.92
N GLY A 7 54.18 -26.92 26.73
CA GLY A 7 53.50 -27.12 28.03
C GLY A 7 52.05 -27.53 27.77
N GLY A 8 51.61 -28.64 28.36
CA GLY A 8 50.22 -29.06 28.29
C GLY A 8 49.32 -28.16 29.15
N LEU A 9 48.05 -28.07 28.78
CA LEU A 9 47.02 -27.45 29.61
C LEU A 9 46.64 -28.37 30.76
N THR A 10 46.41 -27.78 31.93
CA THR A 10 45.83 -28.50 33.05
C THR A 10 44.34 -28.76 32.80
N LEU A 11 43.80 -29.82 33.42
CA LEU A 11 42.37 -30.15 33.31
C LEU A 11 41.49 -28.96 33.74
N ILE A 12 41.89 -28.24 34.78
CA ILE A 12 41.15 -27.09 35.29
C ILE A 12 41.19 -25.90 34.33
N GLU A 13 42.33 -25.61 33.68
CA GLU A 13 42.40 -24.57 32.65
C GLU A 13 41.50 -24.91 31.45
N LEU A 14 41.44 -26.19 31.07
CA LEU A 14 40.53 -26.65 30.00
C LEU A 14 39.06 -26.46 30.39
N MET A 15 38.69 -26.81 31.63
CA MET A 15 37.32 -26.63 32.12
C MET A 15 36.92 -25.15 32.20
N VAL A 16 37.83 -24.28 32.67
CA VAL A 16 37.58 -22.84 32.75
C VAL A 16 37.47 -22.24 31.35
N ALA A 17 38.36 -22.60 30.42
CA ALA A 17 38.29 -22.12 29.03
C ALA A 17 36.99 -22.55 28.35
N LEU A 18 36.53 -23.78 28.57
CA LEU A 18 35.27 -24.27 28.04
C LEU A 18 34.06 -23.57 28.67
N ALA A 19 34.08 -23.34 29.98
CA ALA A 19 33.02 -22.59 30.67
C ALA A 19 32.90 -21.16 30.13
N ILE A 20 34.02 -20.45 29.96
CA ILE A 20 34.04 -19.10 29.38
C ILE A 20 33.55 -19.14 27.93
N GLY A 21 34.00 -20.13 27.14
CA GLY A 21 33.55 -20.31 25.76
C GLY A 21 32.04 -20.50 25.64
N LEU A 22 31.43 -21.30 26.52
CA LEU A 22 29.99 -21.51 26.55
C LEU A 22 29.23 -20.23 26.90
N VAL A 23 29.71 -19.45 27.88
CA VAL A 23 29.09 -18.16 28.23
C VAL A 23 29.14 -17.18 27.06
N LEU A 24 30.27 -17.10 26.36
CA LEU A 24 30.42 -16.23 25.20
C LEU A 24 29.51 -16.66 24.03
N LEU A 25 29.41 -17.96 23.76
CA LEU A 25 28.51 -18.48 22.73
C LEU A 25 27.04 -18.21 23.03
N LEU A 26 26.63 -18.31 24.31
CA LEU A 26 25.28 -17.96 24.74
C LEU A 26 24.97 -16.48 24.44
N ALA A 27 25.85 -15.57 24.88
CA ALA A 27 25.70 -14.14 24.64
C ALA A 27 25.64 -13.79 23.14
N ALA A 28 26.51 -14.41 22.33
CA ALA A 28 26.52 -14.22 20.88
C ALA A 28 25.22 -14.72 20.22
N THR A 29 24.66 -15.82 20.71
CA THR A 29 23.40 -16.39 20.19
C THR A 29 22.21 -15.49 20.51
N GLU A 30 22.13 -14.97 21.73
CA GLU A 30 21.07 -14.03 22.12
C GLU A 30 21.08 -12.76 21.25
N LEU A 31 22.27 -12.19 21.03
CA LEU A 31 22.43 -11.04 20.15
C LEU A 31 21.98 -11.36 18.72
N LEU A 32 22.35 -12.52 18.19
CA LEU A 32 21.96 -12.93 16.83
C LEU A 32 20.44 -13.10 16.71
N VAL A 33 19.77 -13.68 17.69
CA VAL A 33 18.30 -13.83 17.72
C VAL A 33 17.62 -12.46 17.75
N GLN A 34 18.14 -11.53 18.54
CA GLN A 34 17.61 -10.16 18.59
C GLN A 34 17.77 -9.44 17.24
N LEU A 35 18.97 -9.49 16.64
CA LEU A 35 19.26 -8.85 15.36
C LEU A 35 18.41 -9.42 14.23
N THR A 36 18.28 -10.75 14.14
CA THR A 36 17.45 -11.39 13.10
C THR A 36 15.97 -11.06 13.27
N GLY A 37 15.48 -10.99 14.52
CA GLY A 37 14.12 -10.54 14.82
C GLY A 37 13.86 -9.08 14.41
N GLN A 38 14.81 -8.17 14.68
CA GLN A 38 14.73 -6.77 14.27
C GLN A 38 14.72 -6.62 12.74
N GLN A 39 15.64 -7.29 12.04
CA GLN A 39 15.68 -7.27 10.57
C GLN A 39 14.36 -7.77 9.95
N GLY A 40 13.73 -8.77 10.55
CA GLY A 40 12.41 -9.25 10.13
C GLY A 40 11.33 -8.17 10.24
N ARG A 41 11.29 -7.44 11.36
CA ARG A 41 10.35 -6.32 11.56
C ARG A 41 10.60 -5.18 10.59
N ASP A 42 11.86 -4.81 10.36
CA ASP A 42 12.22 -3.72 9.45
C ASP A 42 11.81 -4.04 8.01
N ARG A 43 12.03 -5.27 7.55
CA ARG A 43 11.58 -5.71 6.22
C ARG A 43 10.06 -5.66 6.07
N ARG A 44 9.32 -6.11 7.08
CA ARG A 44 7.84 -6.03 7.07
C ARG A 44 7.36 -4.58 7.07
N ALA A 45 7.98 -3.71 7.86
CA ALA A 45 7.66 -2.29 7.89
C ALA A 45 7.96 -1.60 6.55
N ALA A 46 9.06 -1.96 5.90
CA ALA A 46 9.39 -1.49 4.56
C ALA A 46 8.37 -1.98 3.51
N ALA A 47 7.98 -3.25 3.56
CA ALA A 47 6.96 -3.81 2.66
C ALA A 47 5.59 -3.13 2.84
N LEU A 48 5.17 -2.90 4.08
CA LEU A 48 3.92 -2.18 4.40
C LEU A 48 3.95 -0.76 3.80
N ARG A 49 5.05 -0.03 3.99
CA ARG A 49 5.22 1.32 3.42
C ARG A 49 5.21 1.33 1.90
N ALA A 50 5.97 0.44 1.28
CA ALA A 50 6.04 0.32 -0.17
C ALA A 50 4.67 0.02 -0.80
N MET A 51 3.87 -0.84 -0.16
CA MET A 51 2.48 -1.09 -0.59
C MET A 51 1.61 0.18 -0.48
N GLY A 52 1.68 0.91 0.64
CA GLY A 52 0.95 2.16 0.83
C GLY A 52 1.32 3.20 -0.21
N ASP A 53 2.62 3.41 -0.44
CA ASP A 53 3.15 4.33 -1.46
C ASP A 53 2.71 3.94 -2.87
N ALA A 54 2.78 2.64 -3.21
CA ALA A 54 2.35 2.15 -4.52
C ALA A 54 0.84 2.38 -4.74
N ALA A 55 0.01 2.09 -3.73
CA ALA A 55 -1.43 2.32 -3.79
C ALA A 55 -1.75 3.81 -3.94
N MET A 56 -1.15 4.67 -3.10
CA MET A 56 -1.33 6.12 -3.16
C MET A 56 -0.86 6.72 -4.48
N SER A 57 0.30 6.29 -4.98
CA SER A 57 0.84 6.75 -6.26
C SER A 57 -0.11 6.40 -7.40
N THR A 58 -0.61 5.16 -7.44
CA THR A 58 -1.57 4.69 -8.45
C THR A 58 -2.86 5.52 -8.40
N MET A 59 -3.46 5.66 -7.22
CA MET A 59 -4.66 6.46 -7.03
C MET A 59 -4.47 7.91 -7.48
N ALA A 60 -3.36 8.54 -7.07
CA ALA A 60 -3.07 9.92 -7.41
C ALA A 60 -2.77 10.11 -8.90
N MET A 61 -2.05 9.18 -9.54
CA MET A 61 -1.77 9.25 -10.98
C MET A 61 -3.05 9.14 -11.80
N ASP A 62 -3.95 8.22 -11.45
CA ASP A 62 -5.20 8.04 -12.19
C ASP A 62 -6.17 9.20 -11.95
N LEU A 63 -6.30 9.68 -10.70
CA LEU A 63 -7.12 10.86 -10.40
C LEU A 63 -6.62 12.13 -11.11
N ARG A 64 -5.30 12.28 -11.31
CA ARG A 64 -4.76 13.43 -12.08
C ARG A 64 -5.24 13.43 -13.54
N ARG A 65 -5.54 12.26 -14.10
CA ARG A 65 -6.01 12.07 -15.48
C ARG A 65 -7.52 12.21 -15.63
N ALA A 66 -8.27 12.23 -14.52
CA ALA A 66 -9.73 12.40 -14.56
C ALA A 66 -10.14 13.60 -15.44
N GLY A 67 -11.19 13.43 -16.23
CA GLY A 67 -11.69 14.44 -17.16
C GLY A 67 -10.89 14.59 -18.45
N TYR A 68 -9.83 13.80 -18.68
CA TYR A 68 -9.12 13.84 -19.95
C TYR A 68 -9.99 13.20 -21.03
N ALA A 69 -10.45 13.97 -22.01
CA ALA A 69 -11.32 13.47 -23.09
C ALA A 69 -10.57 13.02 -24.34
N GLY A 70 -9.26 13.31 -24.45
CA GLY A 70 -8.50 13.06 -25.68
C GLY A 70 -9.08 13.86 -26.85
N GLY A 71 -9.83 13.18 -27.73
CA GLY A 71 -10.59 13.78 -28.83
C GLY A 71 -12.11 13.65 -28.72
N GLY A 72 -12.63 13.08 -27.63
CA GLY A 72 -14.06 12.94 -27.35
C GLY A 72 -14.69 14.20 -26.74
N ASN A 73 -15.99 14.16 -26.47
CA ASN A 73 -16.70 15.27 -25.83
C ASN A 73 -16.31 15.39 -24.35
N ALA A 74 -15.75 16.54 -23.95
CA ALA A 74 -15.27 16.77 -22.59
C ALA A 74 -16.35 16.63 -21.50
N ALA A 75 -17.62 16.86 -21.85
CA ALA A 75 -18.75 16.72 -20.92
C ALA A 75 -18.88 15.29 -20.36
N ASP A 76 -18.50 14.28 -21.14
CA ASP A 76 -18.71 12.87 -20.80
C ASP A 76 -17.68 12.32 -19.79
N PHE A 77 -16.58 13.07 -19.59
CA PHE A 77 -15.47 12.71 -18.70
C PHE A 77 -15.34 13.66 -17.50
N GLY A 78 -15.98 14.83 -17.58
CA GLY A 78 -15.76 15.97 -16.71
C GLY A 78 -16.35 15.84 -15.30
N GLN A 79 -16.50 14.63 -14.75
CA GLN A 79 -17.03 14.41 -13.40
C GLN A 79 -16.17 13.43 -12.59
N ILE A 80 -15.90 13.81 -11.34
CA ILE A 80 -15.44 12.92 -10.28
C ILE A 80 -16.57 12.80 -9.27
N ARG A 81 -16.97 11.57 -8.96
CA ARG A 81 -18.02 11.28 -7.99
C ARG A 81 -17.39 10.56 -6.81
N ILE A 82 -17.48 11.19 -5.64
CA ILE A 82 -17.10 10.59 -4.37
C ILE A 82 -18.40 10.06 -3.75
N GLY A 83 -18.44 8.76 -3.50
CA GLY A 83 -19.59 8.05 -2.95
C GLY A 83 -19.22 7.23 -1.71
N ASP A 84 -20.21 6.50 -1.18
CA ASP A 84 -20.08 5.66 0.02
C ASP A 84 -19.46 6.41 1.21
N ASP A 85 -20.00 7.59 1.55
CA ASP A 85 -19.50 8.44 2.65
C ASP A 85 -18.00 8.79 2.52
N GLY A 86 -17.48 8.84 1.29
CA GLY A 86 -16.07 9.12 1.00
C GLY A 86 -15.19 7.88 0.87
N HIS A 87 -15.73 6.66 0.99
CA HIS A 87 -14.95 5.41 0.88
C HIS A 87 -14.78 4.90 -0.55
N CYS A 88 -15.40 5.58 -1.52
CA CYS A 88 -15.29 5.26 -2.92
C CYS A 88 -15.17 6.53 -3.77
N VAL A 89 -14.36 6.48 -4.82
CA VAL A 89 -14.27 7.54 -5.82
C VAL A 89 -14.32 6.96 -7.22
N LEU A 90 -15.12 7.57 -8.09
CA LEU A 90 -15.33 7.18 -9.48
C LEU A 90 -15.07 8.35 -10.40
N PHE A 91 -14.44 8.07 -11.54
CA PHE A 91 -14.15 9.06 -12.56
C PHE A 91 -13.88 8.38 -13.89
N ALA A 92 -13.83 9.16 -14.96
CA ALA A 92 -13.49 8.66 -16.28
C ALA A 92 -12.39 9.48 -16.93
N TYR A 93 -11.68 8.85 -17.85
CA TYR A 93 -10.80 9.50 -18.81
C TYR A 93 -10.79 8.71 -20.13
N ALA A 94 -10.27 9.30 -21.19
CA ALA A 94 -10.18 8.69 -22.50
C ALA A 94 -9.29 7.44 -22.45
N ALA A 95 -9.86 6.32 -22.87
CA ALA A 95 -9.14 5.07 -22.98
C ALA A 95 -7.98 5.22 -23.99
N PRO A 96 -6.86 4.52 -23.77
CA PRO A 96 -5.87 4.34 -24.83
C PRO A 96 -6.51 3.75 -26.10
N PRO A 97 -5.97 4.05 -27.29
CA PRO A 97 -6.50 3.51 -28.54
C PRO A 97 -6.59 1.97 -28.49
N GLY A 98 -7.78 1.44 -28.76
CA GLY A 98 -8.04 0.00 -28.78
C GLY A 98 -8.41 -0.63 -27.44
N GLU A 99 -8.51 0.14 -26.34
CA GLU A 99 -8.90 -0.38 -25.02
C GLU A 99 -10.40 -0.19 -24.67
N ALA A 100 -11.12 0.67 -25.39
CA ALA A 100 -12.56 0.87 -25.20
C ALA A 100 -13.27 1.22 -26.52
N ASP A 101 -14.46 0.66 -26.72
CA ASP A 101 -15.28 0.86 -27.92
C ASP A 101 -15.80 2.31 -28.05
N ASP A 102 -16.15 2.94 -26.92
CA ASP A 102 -16.60 4.33 -26.84
C ASP A 102 -15.45 5.32 -26.57
N GLY A 103 -14.21 4.81 -26.53
CA GLY A 103 -13.03 5.60 -26.20
C GLY A 103 -12.96 6.08 -24.74
N ARG A 104 -13.80 5.56 -23.83
CA ARG A 104 -13.84 5.96 -22.42
C ARG A 104 -13.50 4.80 -21.51
N LEU A 105 -12.68 5.12 -20.49
CA LEU A 105 -12.33 4.20 -19.43
C LEU A 105 -12.82 4.75 -18.10
N TRP A 106 -13.79 4.07 -17.50
CA TRP A 106 -14.20 4.34 -16.13
C TRP A 106 -13.21 3.73 -15.17
N ARG A 107 -12.78 4.54 -14.21
CA ARG A 107 -11.89 4.15 -13.12
C ARG A 107 -12.57 4.39 -11.80
N GLY A 108 -12.20 3.58 -10.82
CA GLY A 108 -12.67 3.78 -9.46
C GLY A 108 -11.72 3.19 -8.44
N PHE A 109 -11.81 3.69 -7.22
CA PHE A 109 -11.14 3.14 -6.06
C PHE A 109 -12.14 2.98 -4.93
N ARG A 110 -12.03 1.91 -4.15
CA ARG A 110 -12.81 1.72 -2.93
C ARG A 110 -12.03 0.97 -1.87
N LEU A 111 -12.49 1.09 -0.62
CA LEU A 111 -12.16 0.16 0.44
C LEU A 111 -13.12 -1.04 0.41
N LYS A 112 -12.57 -2.25 0.40
CA LYS A 112 -13.34 -3.47 0.63
C LYS A 112 -12.79 -4.20 1.85
N THR A 113 -13.67 -4.45 2.82
CA THR A 113 -13.34 -5.26 3.99
C THR A 113 -13.99 -6.63 3.86
N GLU A 114 -13.18 -7.68 3.99
CA GLU A 114 -13.61 -9.07 3.98
C GLU A 114 -12.90 -9.82 5.11
N ASN A 115 -13.66 -10.54 5.95
CA ASN A 115 -13.10 -11.27 7.10
C ASN A 115 -12.21 -10.42 8.02
N GLY A 116 -12.55 -9.13 8.20
CA GLY A 116 -11.78 -8.19 9.02
C GLY A 116 -10.49 -7.67 8.36
N THR A 117 -10.18 -8.09 7.13
CA THR A 117 -9.05 -7.58 6.34
C THR A 117 -9.55 -6.60 5.30
N GLY A 118 -9.08 -5.35 5.37
CA GLY A 118 -9.40 -4.32 4.40
C GLY A 118 -8.39 -4.29 3.25
N ARG A 119 -8.88 -4.02 2.04
CA ARG A 119 -8.09 -3.89 0.82
C ARG A 119 -8.55 -2.68 0.04
N VAL A 120 -7.61 -1.93 -0.53
CA VAL A 120 -7.94 -0.98 -1.59
C VAL A 120 -8.14 -1.78 -2.86
N GLN A 121 -9.28 -1.57 -3.50
CA GLN A 121 -9.56 -2.13 -4.81
C GLN A 121 -9.59 -1.02 -5.84
N SER A 122 -9.18 -1.35 -7.06
CA SER A 122 -9.26 -0.49 -8.23
C SER A 122 -10.19 -1.12 -9.26
N LEU A 123 -10.78 -0.26 -10.06
CA LEU A 123 -11.57 -0.64 -11.22
C LEU A 123 -10.99 0.00 -12.48
N ALA A 124 -11.02 -0.73 -13.59
CA ALA A 124 -11.02 -0.18 -14.94
C ALA A 124 -12.06 -0.90 -15.82
N VAL A 125 -13.11 -0.21 -16.29
CA VAL A 125 -14.13 -0.79 -17.21
C VAL A 125 -14.47 0.14 -18.38
N PRO A 126 -14.64 -0.40 -19.60
CA PRO A 126 -14.97 0.38 -20.81
C PRO A 126 -16.49 0.42 -21.07
N ARG A 127 -17.32 0.74 -20.07
CA ARG A 127 -18.81 0.73 -20.21
C ARG A 127 -19.46 1.93 -19.52
N ASP A 128 -20.63 2.34 -20.01
CA ASP A 128 -21.32 3.62 -19.72
C ASP A 128 -21.88 3.83 -18.30
N SER A 129 -21.69 2.88 -17.37
CA SER A 129 -22.32 2.98 -16.05
C SER A 129 -21.50 2.27 -14.98
N TRP A 130 -20.60 3.01 -14.35
CA TRP A 130 -19.90 2.49 -13.18
C TRP A 130 -20.43 3.07 -11.86
N ARG A 131 -20.47 2.22 -10.83
CA ARG A 131 -20.98 2.51 -9.49
C ARG A 131 -20.09 1.86 -8.41
N CYS A 132 -20.06 2.42 -7.22
CA CYS A 132 -19.21 1.94 -6.13
C CYS A 132 -19.59 0.53 -5.62
N ASP A 133 -20.87 0.18 -5.75
CA ASP A 133 -21.48 -1.08 -5.36
C ASP A 133 -21.40 -2.18 -6.42
N ALA A 134 -20.72 -1.92 -7.54
CA ALA A 134 -20.68 -2.86 -8.64
C ALA A 134 -19.95 -4.18 -8.31
N PRO A 135 -20.22 -5.26 -9.08
CA PRO A 135 -19.86 -6.62 -8.73
C PRO A 135 -18.38 -6.79 -8.43
N ALA A 136 -18.05 -7.58 -7.40
CA ALA A 136 -16.66 -7.78 -6.96
C ALA A 136 -15.74 -8.31 -8.07
N ALA A 137 -16.27 -9.00 -9.09
CA ALA A 137 -15.51 -9.54 -10.22
C ALA A 137 -14.86 -8.45 -11.10
N ASP A 138 -15.40 -7.23 -11.11
CA ASP A 138 -14.83 -6.13 -11.88
C ASP A 138 -13.68 -5.44 -11.12
N TRP A 139 -13.62 -5.61 -9.80
CA TRP A 139 -12.64 -4.99 -8.93
C TRP A 139 -11.37 -5.81 -8.82
N GLN A 140 -10.22 -5.13 -8.84
CA GLN A 140 -8.90 -5.73 -8.68
C GLN A 140 -8.22 -5.18 -7.44
N ASP A 141 -7.64 -6.06 -6.63
CA ASP A 141 -6.93 -5.67 -5.42
C ASP A 141 -5.66 -4.87 -5.77
N LEU A 142 -5.56 -3.65 -5.24
CA LEU A 142 -4.38 -2.79 -5.36
C LEU A 142 -3.39 -3.01 -4.21
N THR A 143 -3.90 -3.45 -3.05
CA THR A 143 -3.12 -3.76 -1.85
C THR A 143 -3.08 -5.25 -1.59
N LEU A 144 -1.94 -5.74 -1.08
CA LEU A 144 -1.70 -7.14 -0.78
C LEU A 144 -1.97 -7.45 0.71
N PRO A 145 -2.94 -8.34 1.03
CA PRO A 145 -3.22 -8.76 2.41
C PRO A 145 -2.04 -9.35 3.17
N SER A 146 -1.06 -9.92 2.45
CA SER A 146 0.15 -10.49 3.04
C SER A 146 1.11 -9.42 3.60
N ALA A 147 1.01 -8.17 3.14
CA ALA A 147 1.82 -7.06 3.63
C ALA A 147 1.13 -6.30 4.79
N GLY A 148 -0.20 -6.28 4.80
CA GLY A 148 -1.01 -5.65 5.85
C GLY A 148 -2.49 -5.54 5.46
N SER A 149 -3.27 -4.92 6.35
CA SER A 149 -4.69 -4.62 6.17
C SER A 149 -4.90 -3.11 6.06
N VAL A 150 -5.89 -2.69 5.27
CA VAL A 150 -6.32 -1.30 5.15
C VAL A 150 -7.43 -1.03 6.16
N ASP A 151 -7.20 -0.11 7.09
CA ASP A 151 -8.19 0.25 8.10
C ASP A 151 -9.16 1.31 7.59
N ALA A 152 -8.64 2.27 6.82
CA ALA A 152 -9.43 3.37 6.29
C ALA A 152 -8.87 3.83 4.94
N LEU A 153 -9.80 4.16 4.05
CA LEU A 153 -9.55 4.91 2.82
C LEU A 153 -10.65 5.94 2.72
N THR A 154 -10.30 7.21 2.62
CA THR A 154 -11.26 8.30 2.49
C THR A 154 -10.84 9.26 1.39
N PHE A 155 -11.82 9.69 0.62
CA PHE A 155 -11.73 10.71 -0.40
C PHE A 155 -12.59 11.90 0.01
N HIS A 156 -12.02 13.10 -0.01
CA HIS A 156 -12.74 14.33 0.29
C HIS A 156 -12.44 15.39 -0.75
N ARG A 157 -13.44 16.17 -1.14
CA ARG A 157 -13.27 17.34 -1.97
C ARG A 157 -12.59 18.44 -1.14
N VAL A 158 -11.53 19.01 -1.69
CA VAL A 158 -10.82 20.15 -1.12
C VAL A 158 -10.88 21.33 -2.08
N GLY A 159 -11.54 22.40 -1.66
CA GLY A 159 -11.84 23.54 -2.53
C GLY A 159 -12.72 23.13 -3.73
N GLU A 160 -12.57 23.81 -4.85
CA GLU A 160 -13.36 23.52 -6.06
C GLU A 160 -12.79 22.38 -6.92
N ARG A 161 -11.51 22.02 -6.71
CA ARG A 161 -10.74 21.22 -7.69
C ARG A 161 -9.81 20.16 -7.07
N GLY A 162 -9.69 20.11 -5.75
CA GLY A 162 -8.85 19.14 -5.07
C GLY A 162 -9.64 17.91 -4.65
N VAL A 163 -8.99 16.75 -4.70
CA VAL A 163 -9.42 15.54 -4.01
C VAL A 163 -8.31 15.17 -3.04
N ASP A 164 -8.62 15.20 -1.74
CA ASP A 164 -7.75 14.67 -0.71
C ASP A 164 -7.97 13.16 -0.58
N ILE A 165 -6.88 12.42 -0.46
CA ILE A 165 -6.85 10.97 -0.30
C ILE A 165 -6.15 10.70 1.02
N ARG A 166 -6.83 10.04 1.94
CA ARG A 166 -6.23 9.52 3.18
C ARG A 166 -6.34 8.01 3.21
N LEU A 167 -5.21 7.37 3.48
CA LEU A 167 -5.08 5.92 3.58
C LEU A 167 -4.42 5.56 4.91
N LEU A 168 -5.07 4.69 5.68
CA LEU A 168 -4.54 4.13 6.92
C LEU A 168 -4.35 2.62 6.75
N ILE A 169 -3.12 2.15 6.90
CA ILE A 169 -2.78 0.72 6.81
C ILE A 169 -2.13 0.24 8.10
N ARG A 170 -2.38 -1.02 8.44
CA ARG A 170 -1.86 -1.68 9.65
C ARG A 170 -1.31 -3.07 9.30
N ALA A 171 -0.29 -3.48 10.03
CA ALA A 171 0.16 -4.86 10.06
C ALA A 171 0.50 -5.26 11.50
N ASP A 172 0.36 -6.54 11.81
CA ASP A 172 0.55 -7.04 13.17
C ASP A 172 1.98 -6.81 13.67
N GLY A 173 2.07 -6.28 14.90
CA GLY A 173 3.33 -5.97 15.55
C GLY A 173 4.08 -4.77 14.95
N LEU A 174 3.43 -4.00 14.07
CA LEU A 174 3.94 -2.75 13.50
C LEU A 174 3.01 -1.58 13.85
N PRO A 175 3.55 -0.35 13.98
CA PRO A 175 2.71 0.84 14.08
C PRO A 175 1.90 1.02 12.78
N ALA A 176 0.69 1.57 12.90
CA ALA A 176 -0.10 1.94 11.75
C ALA A 176 0.64 3.00 10.91
N ALA A 177 0.53 2.90 9.59
CA ALA A 177 1.10 3.86 8.66
C ALA A 177 -0.03 4.64 7.98
N GLN A 178 0.09 5.97 8.01
CA GLN A 178 -0.87 6.88 7.39
C GLN A 178 -0.22 7.56 6.20
N PHE A 179 -0.97 7.66 5.11
CA PHE A 179 -0.58 8.32 3.88
C PHE A 179 -1.66 9.33 3.51
N GLU A 180 -1.22 10.51 3.08
CA GLU A 180 -2.10 11.59 2.67
C GLU A 180 -1.58 12.19 1.37
N ALA A 181 -2.49 12.48 0.45
CA ALA A 181 -2.16 13.19 -0.77
C ALA A 181 -3.36 14.01 -1.25
N THR A 182 -3.10 15.27 -1.56
CA THR A 182 -4.09 16.11 -2.26
C THR A 182 -3.78 16.13 -3.75
N VAL A 183 -4.78 15.77 -4.55
CA VAL A 183 -4.69 15.69 -6.00
C VAL A 183 -5.54 16.79 -6.62
N SER A 184 -4.93 17.59 -7.49
CA SER A 184 -5.66 18.53 -8.36
C SER A 184 -5.66 17.98 -9.79
N PRO A 185 -6.79 17.46 -10.30
CA PRO A 185 -6.85 16.92 -11.66
C PRO A 185 -6.60 18.00 -12.71
N ARG A 186 -5.87 17.65 -13.77
CA ARG A 186 -5.44 18.62 -14.78
C ARG A 186 -6.60 19.16 -15.61
N ASN A 187 -7.60 18.32 -15.89
CA ASN A 187 -8.69 18.62 -16.81
C ASN A 187 -9.91 19.26 -16.12
N ARG A 188 -9.78 19.62 -14.83
CA ARG A 188 -10.81 20.32 -14.05
C ARG A 188 -12.21 19.68 -14.12
N PRO A 189 -12.35 18.36 -13.89
CA PRO A 189 -13.66 17.74 -13.75
C PRO A 189 -14.40 18.34 -12.54
N ALA A 190 -15.73 18.42 -12.63
CA ALA A 190 -16.58 18.76 -11.50
C ALA A 190 -16.53 17.65 -10.45
N ILE A 191 -16.34 18.02 -9.17
CA ILE A 191 -16.25 17.07 -8.07
C ILE A 191 -17.56 17.10 -7.28
N THR A 192 -18.31 16.00 -7.32
CA THR A 192 -19.53 15.81 -6.53
C THR A 192 -19.28 14.83 -5.41
N GLU A 193 -19.74 15.16 -4.21
CA GLU A 193 -19.75 14.27 -3.05
C GLU A 193 -21.20 13.91 -2.75
N GLU A 194 -21.49 12.63 -2.65
CA GLU A 194 -22.78 12.16 -2.15
C GLU A 194 -22.75 12.24 -0.63
N SER A 195 -23.42 13.24 -0.05
CA SER A 195 -23.71 13.29 1.38
C SER A 195 -24.96 12.46 1.63
N ARG A 196 -24.84 11.45 2.49
CA ARG A 196 -26.01 10.71 2.98
C ARG A 196 -26.96 11.60 3.78
#